data_AF-A0AAV4HQT0-F1
#
_entry.id   AF-A0AAV4HQT0-F1
#
_cell.length_a   1.000
_cell.length_b   1.000
_cell.length_c   1.000
_cell.angle_alpha   90.00
_cell.angle_beta   90.00
_cell.angle_gamma   90.00
#
_symmetry.space_group_name_H-M   'P 1'
#
loop_
_entity.id
_entity.type
_entity.pdbx_description
1 polymer ?
#
loop_
_entity_poly.entity_id
_entity_poly.type
_entity_poly.pdbx_seq_one_letter_code
_entity_poly.pdbx_strand_id
1 'polypeptide(L)'
;MMVDPNTSQYIVPINTDVALLDCQEAFNGLTEKEKLYAHHLAQAGFKGGLIVLFQTSPESPGIFVLLQKLFGTQSPEEISTLALSNGFSEDDVKAFLMYAAAFYANMGNYKSFGDTKFVPNVDKVKVERLIKASKAFQDNATLLQSLWDYVKDRMFSLDNGQAELGLGDKGTTTYYSANCTETDANIAQEFMTSKNISPYNTRLFKTKDPNSGVDVYEVRMAAVQSTKSEVPGYTNGSVLGDFDFTPSGQEKVVKFKVTRGDYSPLMSMLVEELENAKEQAANDNERNMLVEYIKSFSTGSLPAHKDGSRFWIKNKGPIVETYIGFIESYRDPYGVRGEFEGV
;
A
#
# COMPACT_ATOMS: atom_id res chain seq x y z
N MET A 1 25.82 -21.55 5.33
CA MET A 1 25.61 -21.48 6.79
C MET A 1 24.26 -22.12 7.08
N MET A 2 24.16 -22.99 8.09
CA MET A 2 22.86 -23.45 8.57
C MET A 2 22.11 -22.21 9.10
N VAL A 3 20.97 -21.90 8.51
CA VAL A 3 20.06 -20.86 8.99
C VAL A 3 19.65 -21.26 10.40
N ASP A 4 19.74 -20.34 11.37
CA ASP A 4 19.16 -20.55 12.70
C ASP A 4 17.70 -21.00 12.49
N PRO A 5 17.25 -22.15 13.03
CA PRO A 5 15.90 -22.65 12.83
C PRO A 5 14.81 -21.59 13.06
N ASN A 6 15.08 -20.60 13.93
CA ASN A 6 14.18 -19.53 14.30
C ASN A 6 14.08 -18.38 13.26
N THR A 7 15.04 -18.24 12.34
CA THR A 7 15.04 -17.18 11.30
C THR A 7 14.56 -17.65 9.93
N SER A 8 14.46 -18.96 9.72
CA SER A 8 14.05 -19.56 8.43
C SER A 8 12.67 -19.10 7.96
N GLN A 9 11.73 -18.86 8.88
CA GLN A 9 10.38 -18.36 8.58
C GLN A 9 10.36 -16.89 8.11
N TYR A 10 11.41 -16.13 8.46
CA TYR A 10 11.54 -14.69 8.19
C TYR A 10 12.47 -14.40 7.01
N ILE A 11 12.77 -15.39 6.19
CA ILE A 11 13.48 -15.22 4.93
C ILE A 11 12.66 -15.82 3.79
N VAL A 12 13.01 -15.46 2.56
CA VAL A 12 12.50 -16.11 1.35
C VAL A 12 13.58 -17.05 0.81
N PRO A 13 13.32 -18.37 0.76
CA PRO A 13 14.32 -19.34 0.30
C PRO A 13 14.78 -19.08 -1.14
N ILE A 14 16.07 -19.30 -1.42
CA ILE A 14 16.67 -19.13 -2.75
C ILE A 14 16.09 -20.07 -3.81
N ASN A 15 15.44 -21.16 -3.39
CA ASN A 15 14.78 -22.16 -4.23
C ASN A 15 13.26 -21.94 -4.32
N THR A 16 12.78 -20.75 -3.96
CA THR A 16 11.37 -20.39 -4.17
C THR A 16 11.06 -20.35 -5.65
N ASP A 17 10.02 -21.07 -6.07
CA ASP A 17 9.61 -21.12 -7.46
C ASP A 17 9.03 -19.76 -7.92
N VAL A 18 9.40 -19.37 -9.14
CA VAL A 18 8.87 -18.16 -9.79
C VAL A 18 8.16 -18.59 -11.07
N ALA A 19 6.87 -18.33 -11.14
CA ALA A 19 6.04 -18.61 -12.31
C ALA A 19 5.73 -17.32 -13.08
N LEU A 20 5.81 -17.38 -14.41
CA LEU A 20 5.38 -16.30 -15.27
C LEU A 20 3.90 -16.47 -15.58
N LEU A 21 3.13 -15.40 -15.38
CA LEU A 21 1.73 -15.36 -15.80
C LEU A 21 1.68 -15.26 -17.34
N ASP A 22 1.09 -16.27 -17.99
CA ASP A 22 0.88 -16.24 -19.44
C ASP A 22 -0.47 -15.61 -19.76
N CYS A 23 -0.44 -14.46 -20.42
CA CYS A 23 -1.60 -13.77 -20.95
C CYS A 23 -1.47 -13.46 -22.45
N GLN A 24 -0.51 -14.07 -23.16
CA GLN A 24 -0.17 -13.69 -24.53
C GLN A 24 -1.31 -13.96 -25.52
N GLU A 25 -1.92 -15.15 -25.46
CA GLU A 25 -3.04 -15.50 -26.33
C GLU A 25 -4.26 -14.59 -26.08
N ALA A 26 -4.61 -14.39 -24.80
CA ALA A 26 -5.71 -13.51 -24.41
C ALA A 26 -5.49 -12.07 -24.87
N PHE A 27 -4.29 -11.51 -24.66
CA PHE A 27 -3.97 -10.14 -25.06
C PHE A 27 -3.93 -9.95 -26.58
N ASN A 28 -3.43 -10.95 -27.34
CA ASN A 28 -3.42 -10.91 -28.80
C ASN A 28 -4.83 -10.96 -29.40
N GLY A 29 -5.78 -11.57 -28.69
CA GLY A 29 -7.19 -11.62 -29.09
C GLY A 29 -7.95 -10.29 -28.96
N LEU A 30 -7.40 -9.31 -28.24
CA LEU A 30 -8.02 -8.00 -28.04
C LEU A 30 -7.95 -7.13 -29.31
N THR A 31 -8.99 -6.35 -29.54
CA THR A 31 -8.94 -5.22 -30.49
C THR A 31 -8.02 -4.13 -29.98
N GLU A 32 -7.58 -3.22 -30.85
CA GLU A 32 -6.72 -2.09 -30.44
C GLU A 32 -7.38 -1.20 -29.38
N LYS A 33 -8.70 -1.01 -29.45
CA LYS A 33 -9.45 -0.24 -28.43
C LYS A 33 -9.44 -0.96 -27.08
N GLU A 34 -9.66 -2.27 -27.06
CA GLU A 34 -9.62 -3.09 -25.84
C GLU A 34 -8.21 -3.18 -25.25
N LYS A 35 -7.17 -3.23 -26.09
CA LYS A 35 -5.77 -3.15 -25.62
C LYS A 35 -5.47 -1.83 -24.94
N LEU A 36 -5.94 -0.70 -25.49
CA LEU A 36 -5.78 0.61 -24.86
C LEU A 36 -6.58 0.70 -23.55
N TYR A 37 -7.79 0.14 -23.51
CA TYR A 37 -8.59 0.04 -22.29
C TYR A 37 -7.84 -0.75 -21.21
N ALA A 38 -7.41 -1.97 -21.52
CA ALA A 38 -6.64 -2.83 -20.62
C ALA A 38 -5.31 -2.18 -20.20
N HIS A 39 -4.62 -1.48 -21.09
CA HIS A 39 -3.37 -0.77 -20.79
C HIS A 39 -3.58 0.27 -19.69
N HIS A 40 -4.56 1.17 -19.86
CA HIS A 40 -4.81 2.24 -18.89
C HIS A 40 -5.35 1.69 -17.56
N LEU A 41 -6.20 0.65 -17.59
CA LEU A 41 -6.63 -0.03 -16.36
C LEU A 41 -5.45 -0.67 -15.62
N ALA A 42 -4.56 -1.37 -16.32
CA ALA A 42 -3.36 -1.94 -15.72
C ALA A 42 -2.44 -0.85 -15.14
N GLN A 43 -2.24 0.26 -15.85
CA GLN A 43 -1.47 1.40 -15.34
C GLN A 43 -2.11 1.99 -14.08
N ALA A 44 -3.44 2.13 -14.03
CA ALA A 44 -4.17 2.56 -12.83
C ALA A 44 -3.95 1.59 -11.66
N GLY A 45 -4.04 0.27 -11.92
CA GLY A 45 -3.76 -0.78 -10.94
C GLY A 45 -2.34 -0.71 -10.38
N PHE A 46 -1.32 -0.63 -11.23
CA PHE A 46 0.08 -0.52 -10.79
C PHE A 46 0.37 0.78 -10.03
N LYS A 47 -0.12 1.93 -10.50
CA LYS A 47 0.06 3.23 -9.82
C LYS A 47 -0.64 3.24 -8.46
N GLY A 48 -1.84 2.69 -8.39
CA GLY A 48 -2.58 2.52 -7.14
C GLY A 48 -1.94 1.49 -6.20
N GLY A 49 -1.36 0.41 -6.73
CA GLY A 49 -0.66 -0.62 -5.96
C GLY A 49 0.54 -0.07 -5.16
N LEU A 50 1.13 1.06 -5.56
CA LEU A 50 2.14 1.76 -4.77
C LEU A 50 1.61 2.25 -3.41
N ILE A 51 0.29 2.41 -3.24
CA ILE A 51 -0.35 2.72 -1.95
C ILE A 51 -0.10 1.60 -0.94
N VAL A 52 -0.03 0.34 -1.39
CA VAL A 52 0.16 -0.85 -0.53
C VAL A 52 1.48 -0.79 0.22
N LEU A 53 2.52 -0.17 -0.35
CA LEU A 53 3.78 0.11 0.35
C LEU A 53 3.54 0.90 1.64
N PHE A 54 2.66 1.89 1.59
CA PHE A 54 2.29 2.71 2.74
C PHE A 54 1.26 2.04 3.66
N GLN A 55 0.56 1.00 3.20
CA GLN A 55 -0.37 0.18 4.00
C GLN A 55 0.32 -1.02 4.67
N THR A 56 1.55 -1.36 4.25
CA THR A 56 2.30 -2.50 4.79
C THR A 56 3.20 -2.11 5.97
N SER A 57 4.22 -1.27 5.75
CA SER A 57 5.18 -0.92 6.81
C SER A 57 5.81 0.46 6.60
N PRO A 58 6.28 1.13 7.67
CA PRO A 58 6.92 2.45 7.55
C PRO A 58 8.12 2.46 6.59
N GLU A 59 8.89 1.37 6.56
CA GLU A 59 10.10 1.27 5.73
C GLU A 59 9.84 0.85 4.28
N SER A 60 8.68 0.25 3.96
CA SER A 60 8.40 -0.29 2.63
C SER A 60 8.52 0.75 1.50
N PRO A 61 7.98 1.98 1.60
CA PRO A 61 8.17 2.98 0.55
C PRO A 61 9.65 3.32 0.30
N GLY A 62 10.46 3.40 1.37
CA GLY A 62 11.90 3.67 1.26
C GLY A 62 12.66 2.52 0.61
N ILE A 63 12.32 1.26 0.96
CA ILE A 63 12.91 0.06 0.38
C ILE A 63 12.58 -0.01 -1.11
N PHE A 64 11.32 0.24 -1.48
CA PHE A 64 10.90 0.28 -2.88
C PHE A 64 11.73 1.28 -3.69
N VAL A 65 11.86 2.52 -3.21
CA VAL A 65 12.67 3.55 -3.90
C VAL A 65 14.14 3.14 -3.99
N LEU A 66 14.71 2.59 -2.92
CA LEU A 66 16.09 2.10 -2.92
C LEU A 66 16.31 1.02 -3.98
N LEU A 67 15.45 0.00 -4.02
CA LEU A 67 15.55 -1.10 -4.98
C LEU A 67 15.30 -0.61 -6.42
N GLN A 68 14.33 0.29 -6.63
CA GLN A 68 14.06 0.89 -7.94
C GLN A 68 15.24 1.73 -8.44
N LYS A 69 15.92 2.48 -7.56
CA LYS A 69 17.14 3.22 -7.94
C LYS A 69 18.28 2.27 -8.30
N LEU A 70 18.45 1.20 -7.54
CA LEU A 70 19.49 0.20 -7.79
C LEU A 70 19.27 -0.51 -9.14
N PHE A 71 18.11 -1.14 -9.31
CA PHE A 71 17.81 -1.93 -10.51
C PHE A 71 17.37 -1.10 -11.73
N GLY A 72 17.00 0.17 -11.53
CA GLY A 72 16.74 1.10 -12.62
C GLY A 72 17.99 1.72 -13.23
N THR A 73 19.14 1.61 -12.57
CA THR A 73 20.44 2.09 -13.09
C THR A 73 21.37 0.98 -13.53
N GLN A 74 21.19 -0.24 -13.01
CA GLN A 74 21.96 -1.43 -13.36
C GLN A 74 21.03 -2.64 -13.45
N SER A 75 21.23 -3.50 -14.45
CA SER A 75 20.45 -4.73 -14.60
C SER A 75 20.69 -5.72 -13.45
N PRO A 76 19.81 -6.71 -13.23
CA PRO A 76 20.05 -7.77 -12.25
C PRO A 76 21.41 -8.48 -12.44
N GLU A 77 21.86 -8.68 -13.67
CA GLU A 77 23.16 -9.29 -14.00
C GLU A 77 24.33 -8.39 -13.62
N GLU A 78 24.22 -7.08 -13.88
CA GLU A 78 25.23 -6.08 -13.52
C GLU A 78 25.35 -5.93 -11.99
N ILE A 79 24.21 -5.89 -11.29
CA ILE A 79 24.16 -5.89 -9.82
C ILE A 79 24.76 -7.18 -9.26
N SER A 80 24.49 -8.34 -9.86
CA SER A 80 25.07 -9.62 -9.45
C SER A 80 26.59 -9.61 -9.55
N THR A 81 27.13 -9.13 -10.68
CA THR A 81 28.57 -8.99 -10.90
C THR A 81 29.20 -8.05 -9.88
N LEU A 82 28.56 -6.90 -9.64
CA LEU A 82 29.01 -5.94 -8.65
C LEU A 82 29.00 -6.53 -7.23
N ALA A 83 27.96 -7.28 -6.88
CA ALA A 83 27.84 -7.92 -5.57
C ALA A 83 28.97 -8.94 -5.34
N LEU A 84 29.26 -9.81 -6.32
CA LEU A 84 30.36 -10.78 -6.23
C LEU A 84 31.71 -10.09 -6.00
N SER A 85 32.01 -9.03 -6.77
CA SER A 85 33.23 -8.22 -6.57
C SER A 85 33.28 -7.48 -5.22
N ASN A 86 32.16 -7.38 -4.50
CA ASN A 86 32.05 -6.74 -3.19
C ASN A 86 31.89 -7.73 -2.03
N GLY A 87 32.22 -9.01 -2.24
CA GLY A 87 32.30 -10.01 -1.16
C GLY A 87 31.01 -10.79 -0.92
N PHE A 88 30.06 -10.74 -1.86
CA PHE A 88 28.96 -11.70 -1.92
C PHE A 88 29.49 -13.03 -2.47
N SER A 89 28.96 -14.12 -1.94
CA SER A 89 28.97 -15.42 -2.62
C SER A 89 27.84 -15.51 -3.64
N GLU A 90 27.86 -16.53 -4.50
CA GLU A 90 26.74 -16.83 -5.42
C GLU A 90 25.40 -17.00 -4.70
N ASP A 91 25.41 -17.63 -3.52
CA ASP A 91 24.20 -17.79 -2.70
C ASP A 91 23.73 -16.47 -2.10
N ASP A 92 24.65 -15.58 -1.69
CA ASP A 92 24.30 -14.23 -1.22
C ASP A 92 23.62 -13.42 -2.35
N VAL A 93 24.12 -13.53 -3.59
CA VAL A 93 23.53 -12.85 -4.75
C VAL A 93 22.09 -13.34 -4.96
N LYS A 94 21.89 -14.66 -5.01
CA LYS A 94 20.55 -15.25 -5.16
C LYS A 94 19.62 -14.83 -4.03
N ALA A 95 20.10 -14.84 -2.79
CA ALA A 95 19.32 -14.42 -1.63
C ALA A 95 18.90 -12.95 -1.70
N PHE A 96 19.78 -12.05 -2.15
CA PHE A 96 19.44 -10.64 -2.32
C PHE A 96 18.44 -10.41 -3.46
N LEU A 97 18.64 -11.05 -4.61
CA LEU A 97 17.69 -10.98 -5.74
C LEU A 97 16.33 -11.55 -5.35
N MET A 98 16.30 -12.67 -4.61
CA MET A 98 15.06 -13.27 -4.13
C MET A 98 14.34 -12.35 -3.13
N TYR A 99 15.07 -11.69 -2.23
CA TYR A 99 14.48 -10.67 -1.36
C TYR A 99 13.82 -9.54 -2.18
N ALA A 100 14.53 -9.01 -3.19
CA ALA A 100 13.99 -7.93 -4.02
C ALA A 100 12.76 -8.38 -4.82
N ALA A 101 12.79 -9.58 -5.41
CA ALA A 101 11.68 -10.16 -6.14
C ALA A 101 10.45 -10.36 -5.23
N ALA A 102 10.65 -10.94 -4.04
CA ALA A 102 9.58 -11.12 -3.07
C ALA A 102 9.03 -9.80 -2.55
N PHE A 103 9.90 -8.79 -2.33
CA PHE A 103 9.47 -7.44 -1.95
C PHE A 103 8.53 -6.84 -3.00
N TYR A 104 8.88 -6.93 -4.29
CA TYR A 104 8.00 -6.46 -5.36
C TYR A 104 6.71 -7.27 -5.46
N ALA A 105 6.77 -8.60 -5.31
CA ALA A 105 5.60 -9.47 -5.37
C ALA A 105 4.60 -9.20 -4.23
N ASN A 106 5.06 -8.72 -3.07
CA ASN A 106 4.21 -8.44 -1.90
C ASN A 106 3.89 -6.95 -1.72
N MET A 107 4.42 -6.06 -2.57
CA MET A 107 4.36 -4.60 -2.39
C MET A 107 4.75 -4.16 -0.97
N GLY A 108 5.79 -4.78 -0.42
CA GLY A 108 6.27 -4.55 0.93
C GLY A 108 7.10 -5.70 1.48
N ASN A 109 7.67 -5.51 2.67
CA ASN A 109 8.56 -6.49 3.32
C ASN A 109 7.85 -7.46 4.29
N TYR A 110 6.55 -7.68 4.10
CA TYR A 110 5.74 -8.67 4.85
C TYR A 110 4.99 -9.54 3.84
N LYS A 111 4.95 -10.85 4.09
CA LYS A 111 4.27 -11.81 3.23
C LYS A 111 2.78 -11.51 3.23
N SER A 112 2.18 -11.34 2.05
CA SER A 112 0.73 -11.16 1.90
C SER A 112 -0.05 -12.38 2.39
N PHE A 113 0.56 -13.57 2.29
CA PHE A 113 0.06 -14.78 2.91
C PHE A 113 0.78 -15.05 4.24
N GLY A 114 0.11 -14.73 5.35
CA GLY A 114 0.59 -15.00 6.71
C GLY A 114 1.15 -13.79 7.46
N ASP A 115 1.18 -12.61 6.84
CA ASP A 115 1.49 -11.31 7.48
C ASP A 115 2.78 -11.29 8.32
N THR A 116 3.71 -12.16 7.94
CA THR A 116 5.01 -12.32 8.60
C THR A 116 6.06 -11.55 7.82
N LYS A 117 6.93 -10.84 8.53
CA LYS A 117 8.05 -10.10 7.90
C LYS A 117 9.00 -11.06 7.19
N PHE A 118 9.64 -10.56 6.13
CA PHE A 118 10.84 -11.20 5.61
C PHE A 118 11.99 -10.20 5.46
N VAL A 119 13.18 -10.64 5.82
CA VAL A 119 14.43 -9.86 5.77
C VAL A 119 15.38 -10.41 4.71
N PRO A 120 16.33 -9.61 4.20
CA PRO A 120 17.34 -10.13 3.29
C PRO A 120 18.17 -11.21 3.99
N ASN A 121 18.30 -12.38 3.37
CA ASN A 121 19.16 -13.46 3.87
C ASN A 121 20.62 -13.24 3.44
N VAL A 122 21.13 -12.04 3.71
CA VAL A 122 22.48 -11.57 3.39
C VAL A 122 22.92 -10.65 4.52
N ASP A 123 24.20 -10.66 4.86
CA ASP A 123 24.74 -9.74 5.86
C ASP A 123 24.49 -8.26 5.47
N LYS A 124 23.92 -7.49 6.41
CA LYS A 124 23.61 -6.07 6.23
C LYS A 124 24.80 -5.24 5.77
N VAL A 125 26.01 -5.54 6.27
CA VAL A 125 27.25 -4.83 5.90
C VAL A 125 27.62 -5.10 4.44
N LYS A 126 27.35 -6.31 3.93
CA LYS A 126 27.53 -6.61 2.51
C LYS A 126 26.54 -5.82 1.65
N VAL A 127 25.27 -5.78 2.03
CA VAL A 127 24.24 -5.02 1.32
C VAL A 127 24.58 -3.52 1.30
N GLU A 128 25.02 -2.96 2.41
CA GLU A 128 25.50 -1.56 2.46
C GLU A 128 26.66 -1.32 1.48
N ARG A 129 27.65 -2.22 1.45
CA ARG A 129 28.79 -2.11 0.54
C ARG A 129 28.36 -2.16 -0.93
N LEU A 130 27.45 -3.08 -1.27
CA LEU A 130 26.88 -3.16 -2.62
C LEU A 130 26.18 -1.85 -3.02
N ILE A 131 25.32 -1.32 -2.15
CA ILE A 131 24.62 -0.05 -2.40
C ILE A 131 25.63 1.06 -2.64
N LYS A 132 26.65 1.20 -1.79
CA LYS A 132 27.68 2.25 -1.93
C LYS A 132 28.56 2.10 -3.17
N ALA A 133 28.75 0.87 -3.66
CA ALA A 133 29.50 0.61 -4.88
C ALA A 133 28.68 0.82 -6.16
N SER A 134 27.35 0.85 -6.06
CA SER A 134 26.43 0.92 -7.21
C SER A 134 26.52 2.22 -7.99
N LYS A 135 26.12 2.14 -9.27
CA LYS A 135 25.97 3.30 -10.15
C LYS A 135 24.94 4.29 -9.60
N ALA A 136 23.83 3.79 -9.02
CA ALA A 136 22.83 4.62 -8.35
C ALA A 136 23.44 5.52 -7.26
N PHE A 137 24.37 4.99 -6.45
CA PHE A 137 25.05 5.76 -5.43
C PHE A 137 26.05 6.74 -6.03
N GLN A 138 26.76 6.37 -7.09
CA GLN A 138 27.65 7.30 -7.81
C GLN A 138 26.88 8.47 -8.43
N ASP A 139 25.66 8.23 -8.92
CA ASP A 139 24.81 9.25 -9.55
C ASP A 139 24.19 10.20 -8.51
N ASN A 140 23.83 9.71 -7.32
CA ASN A 140 23.32 10.54 -6.23
C ASN A 140 23.59 9.96 -4.84
N ALA A 141 24.83 10.12 -4.36
CA ALA A 141 25.29 9.58 -3.09
C ALA A 141 24.47 10.09 -1.90
N THR A 142 24.12 11.39 -1.88
CA THR A 142 23.36 12.00 -0.78
C THR A 142 21.97 11.38 -0.64
N LEU A 143 21.26 11.22 -1.75
CA LEU A 143 19.93 10.59 -1.75
C LEU A 143 20.01 9.12 -1.32
N LEU A 144 20.90 8.34 -1.93
CA LEU A 144 21.01 6.90 -1.63
C LEU A 144 21.47 6.65 -0.19
N GLN A 145 22.38 7.48 0.33
CA GLN A 145 22.79 7.41 1.73
C GLN A 145 21.62 7.73 2.66
N SER A 146 20.84 8.78 2.38
CA SER A 146 19.64 9.10 3.18
C SER A 146 18.57 8.01 3.12
N LEU A 147 18.36 7.38 1.96
CA LEU A 147 17.43 6.26 1.82
C LEU A 147 17.92 5.05 2.61
N TRP A 148 19.20 4.70 2.49
CA TRP A 148 19.80 3.60 3.24
C TRP A 148 19.69 3.83 4.74
N ASP A 149 20.05 5.01 5.23
CA ASP A 149 19.97 5.35 6.66
C ASP A 149 18.53 5.27 7.19
N TYR A 150 17.54 5.62 6.36
CA TYR A 150 16.13 5.49 6.72
C TYR A 150 15.67 4.04 6.87
N VAL A 151 16.13 3.12 6.00
CA VAL A 151 15.58 1.75 5.94
C VAL A 151 16.44 0.69 6.59
N LYS A 152 17.77 0.85 6.65
CA LYS A 152 18.73 -0.23 6.94
C LYS A 152 18.51 -0.96 8.26
N ASP A 153 17.95 -0.30 9.26
CA ASP A 153 17.70 -0.92 10.56
C ASP A 153 16.42 -1.75 10.52
N ARG A 154 15.30 -1.15 10.07
CA ARG A 154 14.01 -1.85 9.97
C ARG A 154 14.00 -2.90 8.88
N MET A 155 14.76 -2.75 7.79
CA MET A 155 14.85 -3.74 6.72
C MET A 155 15.39 -5.10 7.19
N PHE A 156 16.20 -5.12 8.26
CA PHE A 156 16.86 -6.32 8.79
C PHE A 156 16.39 -6.71 10.21
N SER A 157 15.59 -5.89 10.88
CA SER A 157 15.15 -6.14 12.26
C SER A 157 13.92 -7.05 12.32
N LEU A 158 13.93 -7.98 13.27
CA LEU A 158 12.79 -8.81 13.68
C LEU A 158 12.32 -8.49 15.11
N ASP A 159 12.85 -7.41 15.70
CA ASP A 159 12.61 -7.06 17.11
C ASP A 159 11.36 -6.19 17.30
N ASN A 160 10.95 -5.99 18.55
CA ASN A 160 9.97 -4.97 18.96
C ASN A 160 8.64 -5.05 18.18
N GLY A 161 8.08 -6.24 18.02
CA GLY A 161 6.81 -6.43 17.31
C GLY A 161 6.89 -6.18 15.80
N GLN A 162 8.09 -6.21 15.20
CA GLN A 162 8.25 -6.09 13.76
C GLN A 162 8.19 -7.43 13.02
N ALA A 163 8.12 -8.55 13.72
CA ALA A 163 8.09 -9.87 13.07
C ALA A 163 6.77 -10.13 12.32
N GLU A 164 5.68 -9.49 12.75
CA GLU A 164 4.32 -9.74 12.28
C GLU A 164 3.54 -8.42 12.14
N LEU A 165 2.55 -8.40 11.26
CA LEU A 165 1.57 -7.31 11.25
C LEU A 165 0.59 -7.47 12.43
N GLY A 166 0.28 -6.36 13.09
CA GLY A 166 -0.57 -6.38 14.28
C GLY A 166 -0.76 -4.99 14.88
N LEU A 167 -1.65 -4.92 15.88
CA LEU A 167 -1.98 -3.69 16.58
C LEU A 167 -1.43 -3.73 18.01
N GLY A 168 -0.90 -2.60 18.48
CA GLY A 168 -0.33 -2.48 19.82
C GLY A 168 0.89 -3.38 20.02
N ASP A 169 0.81 -4.27 21.01
CA ASP A 169 1.87 -5.23 21.37
C ASP A 169 1.91 -6.47 20.47
N LYS A 170 0.87 -6.68 19.62
CA LYS A 170 0.75 -7.85 18.75
C LYS A 170 1.59 -7.76 17.46
N GLY A 171 2.07 -6.57 17.07
CA GLY A 171 2.82 -6.42 15.84
C GLY A 171 2.95 -4.97 15.37
N THR A 172 3.24 -4.79 14.08
CA THR A 172 3.30 -3.46 13.44
C THR A 172 2.18 -3.27 12.43
N THR A 173 1.76 -2.02 12.23
CA THR A 173 0.76 -1.69 11.21
C THR A 173 0.92 -0.24 10.81
N THR A 174 0.51 0.10 9.59
CA THR A 174 0.43 1.49 9.12
C THR A 174 -0.99 1.93 8.78
N TYR A 175 -2.00 1.08 9.02
CA TYR A 175 -3.41 1.46 9.06
C TYR A 175 -3.74 2.34 10.28
N TYR A 176 -2.94 2.19 11.34
CA TYR A 176 -3.04 2.95 12.57
C TYR A 176 -1.68 3.58 12.90
N SER A 177 -1.68 4.70 13.62
CA SER A 177 -0.45 5.18 14.25
C SER A 177 0.05 4.20 15.32
N ALA A 178 1.37 4.11 15.51
CA ALA A 178 2.01 3.10 16.35
C ALA A 178 1.56 3.08 17.83
N ASN A 179 0.94 4.15 18.31
CA ASN A 179 0.39 4.26 19.67
C ASN A 179 -1.07 3.78 19.79
N CYS A 180 -1.70 3.33 18.71
CA CYS A 180 -3.05 2.78 18.71
C CYS A 180 -3.07 1.33 19.21
N THR A 181 -4.17 1.01 19.91
CA THR A 181 -4.49 -0.30 20.48
C THR A 181 -5.85 -0.76 19.96
N GLU A 182 -6.24 -2.00 20.28
CA GLU A 182 -7.57 -2.54 19.94
C GLU A 182 -8.71 -1.67 20.51
N THR A 183 -8.52 -1.09 21.70
CA THR A 183 -9.47 -0.12 22.28
C THR A 183 -9.64 1.11 21.40
N ASP A 184 -8.54 1.63 20.83
CA ASP A 184 -8.60 2.80 19.94
C ASP A 184 -9.33 2.48 18.63
N ALA A 185 -9.10 1.28 18.08
CA ALA A 185 -9.79 0.82 16.88
C ALA A 185 -11.30 0.66 17.11
N ASN A 186 -11.70 0.10 18.26
CA ASN A 186 -13.11 0.00 18.67
C ASN A 186 -13.77 1.39 18.79
N ILE A 187 -13.12 2.35 19.48
CA ILE A 187 -13.63 3.72 19.63
C ILE A 187 -13.82 4.39 18.26
N ALA A 188 -12.84 4.24 17.36
CA ALA A 188 -12.94 4.77 16.01
C ALA A 188 -14.06 4.11 15.20
N GLN A 189 -14.27 2.80 15.35
CA GLN A 189 -15.35 2.09 14.67
C GLN A 189 -16.72 2.55 15.15
N GLU A 190 -16.90 2.76 16.45
CA GLU A 190 -18.13 3.29 17.03
C GLU A 190 -18.43 4.69 16.47
N PHE A 191 -17.42 5.59 16.49
CA PHE A 191 -17.54 6.93 15.92
C PHE A 191 -17.90 6.89 14.44
N MET A 192 -17.17 6.14 13.61
CA MET A 192 -17.42 6.05 12.17
C MET A 192 -18.82 5.51 11.88
N THR A 193 -19.27 4.51 12.65
CA THR A 193 -20.64 3.97 12.53
C THR A 193 -21.69 5.05 12.84
N SER A 194 -21.49 5.85 13.90
CA SER A 194 -22.40 6.96 14.25
C SER A 194 -22.49 8.04 13.17
N LYS A 195 -21.43 8.18 12.36
CA LYS A 195 -21.34 9.14 11.24
C LYS A 195 -21.67 8.52 9.88
N ASN A 196 -22.01 7.24 9.83
CA ASN A 196 -22.19 6.47 8.59
C ASN A 196 -20.96 6.55 7.65
N ILE A 197 -19.76 6.58 8.23
CA ILE A 197 -18.48 6.57 7.51
C ILE A 197 -18.03 5.12 7.35
N SER A 198 -17.77 4.71 6.11
CA SER A 198 -17.21 3.40 5.81
C SER A 198 -15.70 3.39 6.08
N PRO A 199 -15.16 2.38 6.80
CA PRO A 199 -13.73 2.34 7.13
C PRO A 199 -12.80 1.98 5.96
N TYR A 200 -13.32 1.37 4.88
CA TYR A 200 -12.52 0.80 3.78
C TYR A 200 -11.38 1.68 3.25
N ASN A 201 -11.58 2.98 3.00
CA ASN A 201 -10.54 3.86 2.47
C ASN A 201 -9.90 4.77 3.55
N THR A 202 -9.88 4.33 4.81
CA THR A 202 -9.45 5.19 5.93
C THR A 202 -8.24 4.64 6.67
N ARG A 203 -7.50 5.56 7.30
CA ARG A 203 -6.51 5.25 8.35
C ARG A 203 -6.82 6.01 9.64
N LEU A 204 -6.29 5.53 10.76
CA LEU A 204 -6.50 6.13 12.07
C LEU A 204 -5.19 6.62 12.69
N PHE A 205 -5.10 7.90 13.02
CA PHE A 205 -3.94 8.45 13.73
C PHE A 205 -4.37 9.01 15.08
N LYS A 206 -3.71 8.56 16.15
CA LYS A 206 -3.94 9.05 17.51
C LYS A 206 -2.85 10.03 17.92
N THR A 207 -3.27 11.23 18.30
CA THR A 207 -2.42 12.25 18.93
C THR A 207 -3.06 12.72 20.24
N LYS A 208 -2.42 13.67 20.91
CA LYS A 208 -2.92 14.30 22.13
C LYS A 208 -3.17 15.77 21.84
N ASP A 209 -4.30 16.29 22.28
CA ASP A 209 -4.56 17.73 22.27
C ASP A 209 -3.53 18.43 23.17
N PRO A 210 -2.76 19.40 22.66
CA PRO A 210 -1.62 19.97 23.40
C PRO A 210 -2.04 20.78 24.64
N ASN A 211 -3.29 21.26 24.70
CA ASN A 211 -3.78 22.09 25.79
C ASN A 211 -4.46 21.26 26.88
N SER A 212 -5.28 20.29 26.48
CA SER A 212 -6.13 19.50 27.38
C SER A 212 -5.58 18.10 27.67
N GLY A 213 -4.64 17.58 26.87
CA GLY A 213 -4.12 16.22 26.99
C GLY A 213 -5.12 15.11 26.63
N VAL A 214 -6.29 15.47 26.08
CA VAL A 214 -7.31 14.53 25.61
C VAL A 214 -6.83 13.85 24.31
N ASP A 215 -7.21 12.59 24.12
CA ASP A 215 -6.92 11.89 22.87
C ASP A 215 -7.66 12.52 21.68
N VAL A 216 -6.92 12.68 20.58
CA VAL A 216 -7.42 13.17 19.30
C VAL A 216 -7.20 12.11 18.25
N TYR A 217 -8.29 11.60 17.69
CA TYR A 217 -8.29 10.60 16.63
C TYR A 217 -8.51 11.26 15.28
N GLU A 218 -7.55 11.14 14.38
CA GLU A 218 -7.72 11.52 12.98
C GLU A 218 -8.17 10.31 12.15
N VAL A 219 -9.40 10.35 11.63
CA VAL A 219 -9.86 9.44 10.58
C VAL A 219 -9.53 10.08 9.25
N ARG A 220 -8.48 9.59 8.58
CA ARG A 220 -7.98 10.15 7.33
C ARG A 220 -8.44 9.31 6.14
N MET A 221 -9.26 9.89 5.27
CA MET A 221 -9.73 9.27 4.04
C MET A 221 -8.69 9.43 2.91
N ALA A 222 -8.52 8.37 2.13
CA ALA A 222 -7.74 8.41 0.91
C ALA A 222 -8.47 9.17 -0.20
N ALA A 223 -7.81 10.18 -0.77
CA ALA A 223 -8.38 11.04 -1.80
C ALA A 223 -7.30 11.87 -2.51
N VAL A 224 -7.55 12.29 -3.76
CA VAL A 224 -6.77 13.36 -4.40
C VAL A 224 -6.98 14.69 -3.68
N GLN A 225 -8.24 15.05 -3.39
CA GLN A 225 -8.60 16.34 -2.84
C GLN A 225 -8.21 16.46 -1.37
N SER A 226 -7.83 17.68 -0.97
CA SER A 226 -7.64 18.05 0.43
C SER A 226 -8.96 18.41 1.12
N THR A 227 -8.89 18.59 2.45
CA THR A 227 -10.02 18.92 3.33
C THR A 227 -10.45 20.39 3.16
N LYS A 228 -11.04 20.71 1.99
CA LYS A 228 -11.52 22.07 1.65
C LYS A 228 -12.95 22.10 1.10
N SER A 229 -13.46 20.96 0.64
CA SER A 229 -14.81 20.81 0.10
C SER A 229 -15.43 19.54 0.65
N GLU A 230 -16.75 19.45 0.55
CA GLU A 230 -17.51 18.30 1.02
C GLU A 230 -17.13 17.00 0.31
N VAL A 231 -17.44 15.88 0.95
CA VAL A 231 -17.33 14.54 0.33
C VAL A 231 -18.71 14.17 -0.22
N PRO A 232 -18.86 13.93 -1.53
CA PRO A 232 -20.15 13.65 -2.13
C PRO A 232 -20.73 12.32 -1.64
N GLY A 233 -22.06 12.19 -1.67
CA GLY A 233 -22.77 10.94 -1.40
C GLY A 233 -23.08 10.66 0.08
N TYR A 234 -22.67 11.53 1.01
CA TYR A 234 -23.07 11.48 2.41
C TYR A 234 -24.30 12.38 2.64
N THR A 235 -25.43 11.79 3.03
CA THR A 235 -26.73 12.48 3.12
C THR A 235 -26.97 13.24 4.42
N ASN A 236 -26.18 12.97 5.47
CA ASN A 236 -26.39 13.50 6.82
C ASN A 236 -25.47 14.69 7.14
N GLY A 237 -25.07 15.44 6.12
CA GLY A 237 -24.15 16.58 6.22
C GLY A 237 -22.68 16.19 6.01
N SER A 238 -21.79 17.17 6.20
CA SER A 238 -20.35 16.98 6.02
C SER A 238 -19.82 15.93 7.00
N VAL A 239 -19.15 14.91 6.47
CA VAL A 239 -18.37 13.94 7.25
C VAL A 239 -17.03 14.52 7.69
N LEU A 240 -16.51 15.55 7.01
CA LEU A 240 -15.26 16.22 7.34
C LEU A 240 -15.48 17.24 8.46
N GLY A 241 -14.53 17.33 9.38
CA GLY A 241 -14.56 18.31 10.47
C GLY A 241 -14.02 17.76 11.79
N ASP A 242 -14.16 18.59 12.82
CA ASP A 242 -13.82 18.25 14.20
C ASP A 242 -15.10 17.88 14.97
N PHE A 243 -15.01 16.85 15.81
CA PHE A 243 -16.14 16.30 16.54
C PHE A 243 -15.73 15.92 17.96
N ASP A 244 -16.57 16.26 18.93
CA ASP A 244 -16.52 15.65 20.26
C ASP A 244 -17.31 14.33 20.23
N PHE A 245 -16.75 13.29 20.83
CA PHE A 245 -17.37 11.97 20.88
C PHE A 245 -17.18 11.35 22.26
N THR A 246 -18.25 10.79 22.83
CA THR A 246 -18.19 10.03 24.07
C THR A 246 -18.35 8.55 23.73
N PRO A 247 -17.28 7.75 23.81
CA PRO A 247 -17.37 6.32 23.51
C PRO A 247 -18.32 5.59 24.45
N SER A 248 -18.99 4.56 23.96
CA SER A 248 -19.90 3.75 24.77
C SER A 248 -19.17 3.15 25.97
N GLY A 249 -19.76 3.33 27.16
CA GLY A 249 -19.17 2.86 28.41
C GLY A 249 -18.02 3.71 28.94
N GLN A 250 -17.75 4.89 28.36
CA GLN A 250 -16.80 5.86 28.88
C GLN A 250 -17.48 7.17 29.28
N GLU A 251 -17.00 7.79 30.36
CA GLU A 251 -17.49 9.11 30.80
C GLU A 251 -16.74 10.26 30.11
N LYS A 252 -15.54 10.00 29.59
CA LYS A 252 -14.67 11.02 29.02
C LYS A 252 -14.93 11.22 27.54
N VAL A 253 -15.06 12.50 27.16
CA VAL A 253 -15.10 12.91 25.75
C VAL A 253 -13.70 12.77 25.15
N VAL A 254 -13.64 12.21 23.95
CA VAL A 254 -12.47 12.23 23.05
C VAL A 254 -12.77 13.10 21.84
N LYS A 255 -11.72 13.54 21.14
CA LYS A 255 -11.89 14.35 19.93
C LYS A 255 -11.64 13.51 18.69
N PHE A 256 -12.46 13.71 17.68
CA PHE A 256 -12.28 13.18 16.34
C PHE A 256 -12.04 14.31 15.35
N LYS A 257 -11.13 14.07 14.42
CA LYS A 257 -10.93 14.90 13.23
C LYS A 257 -11.08 14.01 12.01
N VAL A 258 -12.05 14.28 11.16
CA VAL A 258 -12.20 13.57 9.90
C VAL A 258 -11.59 14.42 8.79
N THR A 259 -10.54 13.89 8.16
CA THR A 259 -9.79 14.55 7.09
C THR A 259 -9.80 13.69 5.84
N ARG A 260 -9.37 14.28 4.72
CA ARG A 260 -9.03 13.54 3.51
C ARG A 260 -7.79 14.10 2.83
N GLY A 261 -7.28 13.33 1.88
CA GLY A 261 -6.08 13.64 1.11
C GLY A 261 -4.98 12.61 1.30
N ASP A 262 -5.27 11.46 1.93
CA ASP A 262 -4.27 10.40 2.03
C ASP A 262 -3.90 9.91 0.63
N TYR A 263 -2.61 9.67 0.43
CA TYR A 263 -2.04 9.21 -0.84
C TYR A 263 -2.31 10.11 -2.06
N SER A 264 -2.69 11.38 -1.86
CA SER A 264 -3.13 12.30 -2.91
C SER A 264 -2.29 12.29 -4.21
N PRO A 265 -0.94 12.32 -4.18
CA PRO A 265 -0.15 12.25 -5.41
C PRO A 265 -0.32 10.93 -6.19
N LEU A 266 -0.31 9.79 -5.50
CA LEU A 266 -0.53 8.48 -6.12
C LEU A 266 -1.96 8.34 -6.64
N MET A 267 -2.92 8.82 -5.85
CA MET A 267 -4.33 8.86 -6.24
C MET A 267 -4.53 9.68 -7.52
N SER A 268 -3.81 10.78 -7.69
CA SER A 268 -3.91 11.62 -8.89
C SER A 268 -3.41 10.88 -10.13
N MET A 269 -2.29 10.15 -10.01
CA MET A 269 -1.74 9.35 -11.12
C MET A 269 -2.68 8.22 -11.52
N LEU A 270 -3.31 7.57 -10.53
CA LEU A 270 -4.38 6.57 -10.69
C LEU A 270 -5.58 7.16 -11.45
N VAL A 271 -6.07 8.32 -11.01
CA VAL A 271 -7.27 8.97 -11.59
C VAL A 271 -7.02 9.35 -13.04
N GLU A 272 -5.84 9.85 -13.37
CA GLU A 272 -5.44 10.18 -14.74
C GLU A 272 -5.56 8.96 -15.68
N GLU A 273 -5.10 7.78 -15.23
CA GLU A 273 -5.23 6.57 -16.04
C GLU A 273 -6.67 6.09 -16.16
N LEU A 274 -7.48 6.21 -15.12
CA LEU A 274 -8.91 5.87 -15.20
C LEU A 274 -9.67 6.82 -16.14
N GLU A 275 -9.27 8.09 -16.24
CA GLU A 275 -9.81 9.03 -17.22
C GLU A 275 -9.46 8.60 -18.64
N ASN A 276 -8.22 8.17 -18.88
CA ASN A 276 -7.80 7.64 -20.19
C ASN A 276 -8.53 6.33 -20.53
N ALA A 277 -8.69 5.41 -19.57
CA ALA A 277 -9.44 4.17 -19.75
C ALA A 277 -10.91 4.45 -20.08
N LYS A 278 -11.54 5.43 -19.41
CA LYS A 278 -12.94 5.81 -19.64
C LYS A 278 -13.22 6.18 -21.09
N GLU A 279 -12.27 6.82 -21.78
CA GLU A 279 -12.40 7.14 -23.20
C GLU A 279 -12.41 5.90 -24.11
N GLN A 280 -11.83 4.80 -23.65
CA GLN A 280 -11.78 3.52 -24.35
C GLN A 280 -12.85 2.52 -23.92
N ALA A 281 -13.79 2.90 -23.05
CA ALA A 281 -14.88 2.03 -22.60
C ALA A 281 -15.71 1.47 -23.78
N ALA A 282 -16.06 0.19 -23.70
CA ALA A 282 -16.86 -0.53 -24.69
C ALA A 282 -18.35 -0.19 -24.61
N ASN A 283 -18.84 0.15 -23.41
CA ASN A 283 -20.26 0.45 -23.16
C ASN A 283 -20.47 1.46 -22.02
N ASP A 284 -21.73 1.86 -21.81
CA ASP A 284 -22.10 2.85 -20.80
C ASP A 284 -21.89 2.35 -19.36
N ASN A 285 -21.98 1.04 -19.09
CA ASN A 285 -21.72 0.53 -17.75
C ASN A 285 -20.24 0.69 -17.38
N GLU A 286 -19.31 0.34 -18.28
CA GLU A 286 -17.87 0.57 -18.08
C GLU A 286 -17.55 2.06 -17.91
N ARG A 287 -18.12 2.91 -18.77
CA ARG A 287 -17.94 4.36 -18.68
C ARG A 287 -18.42 4.90 -17.33
N ASN A 288 -19.65 4.57 -16.93
CA ASN A 288 -20.24 5.09 -15.70
C ASN A 288 -19.59 4.51 -14.45
N MET A 289 -19.17 3.25 -14.49
CA MET A 289 -18.34 2.64 -13.45
C MET A 289 -17.07 3.47 -13.23
N LEU A 290 -16.33 3.77 -14.30
CA LEU A 290 -15.08 4.54 -14.22
C LEU A 290 -15.31 5.97 -13.75
N VAL A 291 -16.39 6.63 -14.19
CA VAL A 291 -16.77 7.98 -13.70
C VAL A 291 -16.93 7.97 -12.17
N GLU A 292 -17.62 6.98 -11.63
CA GLU A 292 -17.84 6.90 -10.17
C GLU A 292 -16.58 6.45 -9.41
N TYR A 293 -15.73 5.61 -9.98
CA TYR A 293 -14.41 5.29 -9.39
C TYR A 293 -13.48 6.51 -9.36
N ILE A 294 -13.39 7.25 -10.47
CA ILE A 294 -12.66 8.52 -10.54
C ILE A 294 -13.14 9.48 -9.45
N LYS A 295 -14.46 9.62 -9.29
CA LYS A 295 -15.06 10.45 -8.25
C LYS A 295 -14.75 9.95 -6.85
N SER A 296 -14.80 8.64 -6.61
CA SER A 296 -14.38 8.02 -5.34
C SER A 296 -12.94 8.39 -5.00
N PHE A 297 -11.99 8.10 -5.86
CA PHE A 297 -10.57 8.36 -5.62
C PHE A 297 -10.22 9.84 -5.58
N SER A 298 -10.94 10.67 -6.33
CA SER A 298 -10.75 12.12 -6.29
C SER A 298 -11.22 12.73 -4.96
N THR A 299 -12.33 12.27 -4.42
CA THR A 299 -13.04 12.95 -3.32
C THR A 299 -13.01 12.23 -1.98
N GLY A 300 -12.65 10.94 -1.96
CA GLY A 300 -12.71 10.04 -0.81
C GLY A 300 -14.10 9.41 -0.57
N SER A 301 -14.98 9.41 -1.57
CA SER A 301 -16.37 8.97 -1.44
C SER A 301 -16.56 7.46 -1.67
N LEU A 302 -16.70 6.69 -0.58
CA LEU A 302 -17.16 5.30 -0.66
C LEU A 302 -18.57 5.13 -1.24
N PRO A 303 -19.54 6.04 -1.00
CA PRO A 303 -20.81 6.00 -1.72
C PRO A 303 -20.63 6.00 -3.25
N ALA A 304 -19.74 6.85 -3.77
CA ALA A 304 -19.40 6.86 -5.20
C ALA A 304 -18.76 5.54 -5.62
N HIS A 305 -17.83 4.98 -4.84
CA HIS A 305 -17.27 3.65 -5.14
C HIS A 305 -18.35 2.58 -5.28
N LYS A 306 -19.30 2.54 -4.34
CA LYS A 306 -20.46 1.64 -4.39
C LYS A 306 -21.35 1.88 -5.61
N ASP A 307 -21.54 3.13 -6.03
CA ASP A 307 -22.25 3.45 -7.27
C ASP A 307 -21.52 2.91 -8.51
N GLY A 308 -20.19 3.05 -8.55
CA GLY A 308 -19.35 2.42 -9.57
C GLY A 308 -19.51 0.90 -9.58
N SER A 309 -19.45 0.25 -8.41
CA SER A 309 -19.64 -1.20 -8.28
C SER A 309 -21.04 -1.64 -8.74
N ARG A 310 -22.08 -0.81 -8.60
CA ARG A 310 -23.42 -1.11 -9.14
C ARG A 310 -23.44 -1.12 -10.67
N PHE A 311 -22.68 -0.25 -11.33
CA PHE A 311 -22.49 -0.30 -12.79
C PHE A 311 -21.67 -1.51 -13.20
N TRP A 312 -20.59 -1.80 -12.47
CA TRP A 312 -19.75 -2.98 -12.68
C TRP A 312 -20.55 -4.28 -12.66
N ILE A 313 -21.36 -4.53 -11.62
CA ILE A 313 -22.19 -5.74 -11.52
C ILE A 313 -23.18 -5.87 -12.69
N LYS A 314 -23.61 -4.76 -13.30
CA LYS A 314 -24.51 -4.74 -14.47
C LYS A 314 -23.78 -4.98 -15.79
N ASN A 315 -22.45 -4.82 -15.85
CA ASN A 315 -21.64 -5.13 -17.02
C ASN A 315 -21.43 -6.65 -17.11
N LYS A 316 -22.22 -7.35 -17.92
CA LYS A 316 -22.20 -8.83 -17.98
C LYS A 316 -21.28 -9.32 -19.09
N GLY A 317 -20.25 -10.08 -18.70
CA GLY A 317 -19.32 -10.73 -19.63
C GLY A 317 -18.52 -9.76 -20.50
N PRO A 318 -17.86 -8.74 -19.92
CA PRO A 318 -16.96 -7.89 -20.71
C PRO A 318 -15.78 -8.69 -21.23
N ILE A 319 -15.20 -8.24 -22.36
CA ILE A 319 -13.98 -8.82 -22.93
C ILE A 319 -12.78 -8.52 -22.02
N VAL A 320 -12.72 -7.31 -21.46
CA VAL A 320 -11.74 -6.88 -20.46
C VAL A 320 -12.49 -6.63 -19.16
N GLU A 321 -12.40 -7.59 -18.24
CA GLU A 321 -12.94 -7.45 -16.89
C GLU A 321 -11.95 -6.71 -15.99
N THR A 322 -12.45 -5.92 -15.04
CA THR A 322 -11.59 -5.18 -14.11
C THR A 322 -12.32 -4.82 -12.83
N TYR A 323 -11.56 -4.68 -11.75
CA TYR A 323 -12.03 -4.06 -10.52
C TYR A 323 -10.88 -3.36 -9.80
N ILE A 324 -11.15 -2.24 -9.12
CA ILE A 324 -10.11 -1.42 -8.50
C ILE A 324 -10.63 -0.66 -7.28
N GLY A 325 -9.83 -0.60 -6.21
CA GLY A 325 -10.09 0.22 -5.04
C GLY A 325 -9.53 -0.35 -3.75
N PHE A 326 -10.07 0.10 -2.62
CA PHE A 326 -9.80 -0.46 -1.30
C PHE A 326 -10.82 -1.56 -1.03
N ILE A 327 -10.46 -2.82 -1.32
CA ILE A 327 -11.44 -3.89 -1.50
C ILE A 327 -11.45 -4.87 -0.33
N GLU A 328 -10.30 -5.46 -0.02
CA GLU A 328 -10.20 -6.56 0.94
C GLU A 328 -9.61 -6.09 2.27
N SER A 329 -10.21 -6.50 3.38
CA SER A 329 -9.82 -6.04 4.73
C SER A 329 -8.97 -7.03 5.53
N TYR A 330 -8.37 -8.02 4.87
CA TYR A 330 -7.63 -9.10 5.52
C TYR A 330 -6.43 -8.63 6.35
N ARG A 331 -5.70 -7.61 5.85
CA ARG A 331 -4.42 -7.16 6.44
C ARG A 331 -4.55 -5.99 7.42
N ASP A 332 -5.76 -5.44 7.59
CA ASP A 332 -6.04 -4.57 8.73
C ASP A 332 -6.11 -5.44 9.99
N PRO A 333 -5.26 -5.21 11.02
CA PRO A 333 -5.32 -5.99 12.26
C PRO A 333 -6.67 -5.98 12.98
N TYR A 334 -7.53 -4.99 12.72
CA TYR A 334 -8.91 -4.94 13.24
C TYR A 334 -9.95 -5.45 12.21
N GLY A 335 -9.56 -5.61 10.95
CA GLY A 335 -10.36 -6.27 9.90
C GLY A 335 -11.40 -5.42 9.17
N VAL A 336 -11.29 -4.08 9.17
CA VAL A 336 -12.34 -3.20 8.60
C VAL A 336 -11.84 -2.23 7.52
N ARG A 337 -10.53 -1.97 7.43
CA ARG A 337 -9.90 -1.10 6.42
C ARG A 337 -9.43 -1.95 5.25
N GLY A 338 -9.68 -1.47 4.03
CA GLY A 338 -9.31 -2.19 2.81
C GLY A 338 -7.86 -1.92 2.43
N GLU A 339 -7.16 -2.96 2.00
CA GLU A 339 -5.94 -2.83 1.20
C GLU A 339 -6.31 -2.41 -0.23
N PHE A 340 -5.47 -1.59 -0.85
CA PHE A 340 -5.68 -1.20 -2.24
C PHE A 340 -5.30 -2.36 -3.17
N GLU A 341 -6.17 -2.64 -4.15
CA GLU A 341 -5.89 -3.56 -5.25
C GLU A 341 -6.51 -3.08 -6.56
N GLY A 342 -5.99 -3.58 -7.67
CA GLY A 342 -6.52 -3.35 -9.01
C GLY A 342 -6.11 -4.49 -9.94
N VAL A 343 -7.07 -5.10 -10.61
CA VAL A 343 -6.89 -6.25 -11.51
C VAL A 343 -7.48 -5.97 -12.88
#